data_AF-A0A3B9KPB3-F1
#
_entry.id   AF-A0A3B9KPB3-F1
#
_cell.length_a   1.000
_cell.length_b   1.000
_cell.length_c   1.000
_cell.angle_alpha   90.00
_cell.angle_beta   90.00
_cell.angle_gamma   90.00
#
_symmetry.space_group_name_H-M   'P 1'
#
loop_
_entity.id
_entity.type
_entity.pdbx_description
1 polymer ?
#
loop_
_entity_poly.entity_id
_entity_poly.type
_entity_poly.pdbx_seq_one_letter_code
_entity_poly.pdbx_strand_id
1 'polypeptide(L)'
;QLKEIVDIQFKRVQKRLSIQNIHVELDESARDYLAEKGYDPDFGARPLKRLIQREVENRLAQHLLEGKIIPGKKYVLKMEHGDLHVEAQ
;
A
#
# COMPACT_ATOMS: atom_id res chain seq x y z
N GLN A 1 -15.35 -4.58 7.19
CA GLN A 1 -15.74 -4.93 5.81
C GLN A 1 -14.81 -4.29 4.77
N LEU A 2 -14.78 -2.97 4.58
CA LEU A 2 -13.91 -2.37 3.54
C LEU A 2 -12.41 -2.52 3.80
N LYS A 3 -11.94 -2.34 5.05
CA LYS A 3 -10.53 -2.60 5.43
C LYS A 3 -10.08 -4.05 5.09
N GLU A 4 -10.95 -5.03 5.28
CA GLU A 4 -10.64 -6.44 4.95
C GLU A 4 -10.49 -6.64 3.44
N ILE A 5 -11.29 -5.94 2.63
CA ILE A 5 -11.15 -5.95 1.17
C ILE A 5 -9.81 -5.31 0.77
N VAL A 6 -9.41 -4.21 1.44
CA VAL A 6 -8.08 -3.60 1.25
C VAL A 6 -6.99 -4.62 1.53
N ASP A 7 -7.01 -5.32 2.67
CA ASP A 7 -6.03 -6.34 3.01
C ASP A 7 -5.96 -7.46 1.96
N ILE A 8 -7.12 -7.95 1.49
CA ILE A 8 -7.18 -8.97 0.44
C ILE A 8 -6.53 -8.50 -0.87
N GLN A 9 -6.80 -7.26 -1.30
CA GLN A 9 -6.18 -6.72 -2.50
C GLN A 9 -4.69 -6.44 -2.29
N PHE A 10 -4.31 -5.93 -1.12
CA PHE A 10 -2.93 -5.59 -0.76
C PHE A 10 -2.04 -6.83 -0.71
N LYS A 11 -2.53 -7.99 -0.27
CA LYS A 11 -1.80 -9.28 -0.32
C LYS A 11 -1.21 -9.60 -1.70
N ARG A 12 -1.88 -9.20 -2.78
CA ARG A 12 -1.38 -9.41 -4.15
C ARG A 12 -0.22 -8.47 -4.51
N VAL A 13 -0.20 -7.27 -3.91
CA VAL A 13 0.93 -6.33 -4.02
C VAL A 13 2.09 -6.84 -3.19
N GLN A 14 1.84 -7.22 -1.92
CA GLN A 14 2.85 -7.81 -1.04
C GLN A 14 3.54 -9.01 -1.68
N LYS A 15 2.79 -9.92 -2.31
CA LYS A 15 3.37 -11.09 -2.98
C LYS A 15 4.30 -10.73 -4.14
N ARG A 16 4.04 -9.62 -4.85
CA ARG A 16 4.93 -9.15 -5.93
C ARG A 16 6.18 -8.49 -5.37
N LEU A 17 6.03 -7.69 -4.32
CA LEU A 17 7.16 -7.05 -3.62
C LEU A 17 8.08 -8.08 -2.94
N SER A 18 7.51 -9.16 -2.37
CA SER A 18 8.30 -10.20 -1.73
C SER A 18 9.22 -10.96 -2.69
N ILE A 19 8.86 -11.05 -3.98
CA ILE A 19 9.74 -11.62 -5.02
C ILE A 19 10.99 -10.76 -5.20
N GLN A 20 10.89 -9.45 -4.97
CA GLN A 20 12.01 -8.51 -4.97
C GLN A 20 12.67 -8.37 -3.59
N ASN A 21 12.35 -9.28 -2.64
CA ASN A 21 12.81 -9.23 -1.26
C ASN A 21 12.40 -7.94 -0.52
N ILE A 22 11.29 -7.32 -0.91
CA ILE A 22 10.74 -6.13 -0.26
C ILE A 22 9.51 -6.54 0.55
N HIS A 23 9.53 -6.28 1.86
CA HIS A 23 8.41 -6.60 2.74
C HIS A 23 7.73 -5.32 3.17
N VAL A 24 6.42 -5.21 2.90
CA VAL A 24 5.63 -4.02 3.21
C VAL A 24 4.32 -4.42 3.86
N GLU A 25 3.93 -3.70 4.91
CA GLU A 25 2.67 -3.85 5.62
C GLU A 25 1.91 -2.52 5.61
N LEU A 26 0.59 -2.57 5.78
CA LEU A 26 -0.23 -1.38 6.03
C LEU A 26 -0.46 -1.25 7.53
N ASP A 27 -0.38 -0.05 8.07
CA ASP A 27 -0.94 0.24 9.39
C ASP A 27 -2.45 0.48 9.30
N GLU A 28 -3.08 0.82 10.42
CA GLU A 28 -4.51 1.10 10.42
C GLU A 28 -4.86 2.35 9.59
N SER A 29 -4.06 3.40 9.71
CA SER A 29 -4.32 4.68 9.05
C SER A 29 -4.27 4.59 7.52
N ALA A 30 -3.33 3.80 6.98
CA ALA A 30 -3.22 3.52 5.55
C ALA A 30 -4.38 2.64 5.04
N ARG A 31 -4.86 1.68 5.85
CA ARG A 31 -6.05 0.89 5.49
C ARG A 31 -7.28 1.77 5.37
N ASP A 32 -7.47 2.69 6.31
CA ASP A 32 -8.60 3.62 6.30
C ASP A 32 -8.56 4.54 5.08
N TYR A 33 -7.43 5.16 4.83
CA TYR A 33 -7.25 6.01 3.66
C TYR A 33 -7.51 5.28 2.34
N LEU A 34 -6.98 4.06 2.18
CA LEU A 34 -7.18 3.28 0.96
C LEU A 34 -8.63 2.82 0.82
N ALA A 35 -9.30 2.49 1.93
CA ALA A 35 -10.70 2.13 1.94
C ALA A 35 -11.59 3.32 1.53
N GLU A 36 -11.36 4.49 2.11
CA GLU A 36 -12.12 5.71 1.81
C GLU A 36 -11.90 6.15 0.35
N LYS A 37 -10.65 6.21 -0.10
CA LYS A 37 -10.29 6.68 -1.44
C LYS A 37 -10.66 5.69 -2.55
N GLY A 38 -10.68 4.39 -2.25
CA GLY A 38 -10.95 3.35 -3.24
C GLY A 38 -12.38 2.81 -3.22
N TYR A 39 -13.23 3.31 -2.31
CA TYR A 39 -14.65 3.04 -2.32
C TYR A 39 -15.35 4.02 -3.27
N ASP A 40 -15.95 3.45 -4.30
CA ASP A 40 -16.84 4.17 -5.19
C ASP A 40 -18.25 3.55 -5.04
N PRO A 41 -19.27 4.30 -4.60
CA PRO A 41 -20.61 3.76 -4.40
C PRO A 41 -21.27 3.28 -5.71
N ASP A 42 -20.88 3.83 -6.86
CA ASP A 42 -21.43 3.47 -8.17
C ASP A 42 -20.68 2.26 -8.78
N PHE A 43 -19.39 2.10 -8.48
CA PHE A 43 -18.54 1.05 -9.06
C PHE A 43 -18.09 -0.06 -8.08
N GLY A 44 -18.49 0.04 -6.81
CA GLY A 44 -18.06 -0.85 -5.72
C GLY A 44 -16.54 -0.85 -5.52
N ALA A 45 -15.97 -1.94 -4.98
CA ALA A 45 -14.53 -2.06 -4.72
C ALA A 45 -13.67 -2.33 -5.97
N ARG A 46 -14.20 -2.23 -7.20
CA ARG A 46 -13.44 -2.47 -8.44
C ARG A 46 -12.30 -1.47 -8.67
N PRO A 47 -12.46 -0.16 -8.39
CA PRO A 47 -11.37 0.82 -8.47
C PRO A 47 -10.28 0.58 -7.42
N LEU A 48 -10.63 -0.04 -6.29
CA LEU A 48 -9.74 -0.22 -5.13
C LEU A 48 -8.45 -0.98 -5.45
N LYS A 49 -8.54 -2.05 -6.25
CA LYS A 49 -7.35 -2.83 -6.64
C LYS A 49 -6.33 -1.95 -7.37
N ARG A 50 -6.80 -1.16 -8.34
CA ARG A 50 -5.92 -0.31 -9.17
C ARG A 50 -5.36 0.85 -8.35
N LEU A 51 -6.17 1.41 -7.46
CA LEU A 51 -5.73 2.44 -6.52
C LEU A 51 -4.60 1.92 -5.63
N ILE A 52 -4.82 0.80 -4.93
CA ILE A 52 -3.81 0.22 -4.02
C ILE A 52 -2.52 -0.09 -4.78
N GLN A 53 -2.61 -0.72 -5.95
CA GLN A 53 -1.43 -0.98 -6.77
C GLN A 53 -0.67 0.29 -7.09
N ARG A 54 -1.37 1.31 -7.62
CA ARG A 54 -0.73 2.57 -8.02
C ARG A 54 -0.11 3.31 -6.84
N GLU A 55 -0.86 3.52 -5.77
CA GLU A 55 -0.40 4.28 -4.60
C GLU A 55 0.81 3.59 -3.95
N VAL A 56 0.72 2.28 -3.71
CA VAL A 56 1.79 1.52 -3.06
C VAL A 56 3.02 1.39 -3.95
N GLU A 57 2.85 0.93 -5.20
CA GLU A 57 3.97 0.69 -6.11
C GLU A 57 4.70 2.01 -6.43
N ASN A 58 3.97 3.13 -6.59
CA ASN A 58 4.59 4.43 -6.84
C ASN A 58 5.44 4.91 -5.65
N ARG A 59 4.93 4.81 -4.42
CA ARG A 59 5.66 5.25 -3.21
C ARG A 59 6.93 4.46 -3.02
N LEU A 60 6.84 3.14 -3.18
CA LEU A 60 7.98 2.24 -3.06
C LEU A 60 9.00 2.47 -4.18
N ALA A 61 8.54 2.67 -5.42
CA ALA A 61 9.44 2.96 -6.54
C ALA A 61 10.24 4.25 -6.29
N GLN A 62 9.58 5.31 -5.81
CA GLN A 62 10.27 6.55 -5.44
C GLN A 62 11.31 6.33 -4.33
N HIS A 63 10.95 5.64 -3.25
CA HIS A 63 11.87 5.39 -2.13
C HIS A 63 13.02 4.45 -2.53
N LEU A 64 12.79 3.54 -3.47
CA LEU A 64 13.82 2.68 -4.02
C LEU A 64 14.82 3.50 -4.86
N LEU A 65 14.35 4.43 -5.70
CA LEU A 65 15.21 5.34 -6.45
C LEU A 65 16.03 6.26 -5.54
N GLU A 66 15.45 6.67 -4.41
CA GLU A 66 16.12 7.47 -3.38
C GLU A 66 17.08 6.64 -2.49
N GLY A 67 17.16 5.31 -2.68
CA GLY A 67 18.00 4.41 -1.89
C GLY A 67 17.51 4.17 -0.46
N LYS A 68 16.26 4.52 -0.14
CA LYS A 68 15.63 4.36 1.18
C LYS A 68 15.02 2.97 1.39
N ILE A 69 14.72 2.25 0.31
CA ILE A 69 14.29 0.84 0.37
C ILE A 69 15.50 -0.08 0.23
N ILE A 70 15.68 -0.95 1.22
CA ILE A 70 16.75 -1.92 1.32
C ILE A 70 16.10 -3.31 1.24
N PRO A 71 16.50 -4.14 0.26
CA PRO A 71 16.03 -5.52 0.17
C PRO A 71 16.29 -6.29 1.47
N GLY A 72 15.30 -7.06 1.92
CA GLY A 72 15.31 -7.86 3.14
C GLY A 72 14.77 -7.12 4.36
N LYS A 73 14.55 -5.81 4.28
CA LYS A 73 13.91 -5.04 5.36
C LYS A 73 12.39 -5.02 5.25
N LYS A 74 11.77 -4.77 6.40
CA LYS A 74 10.33 -4.56 6.52
C LYS A 74 10.02 -3.07 6.57
N TYR A 75 8.92 -2.71 5.93
CA TYR A 75 8.42 -1.35 5.85
C TYR A 75 6.94 -1.33 6.20
N VAL A 76 6.49 -0.23 6.79
CA VAL A 76 5.09 0.02 7.08
C VAL A 76 4.66 1.26 6.32
N LEU A 77 3.59 1.12 5.56
CA LEU A 77 2.87 2.25 4.97
C LEU A 77 1.91 2.80 6.00
N LYS A 78 2.01 4.11 6.22
CA LYS A 78 1.18 4.88 7.15
C LYS A 78 0.63 6.11 6.46
N MET A 79 -0.48 6.62 6.96
CA MET A 79 -1.10 7.83 6.47
C MET A 79 -0.62 9.01 7.32
N GLU A 80 0.18 9.91 6.74
CA GLU A 80 0.64 11.15 7.37
C GLU A 80 0.46 12.39 6.47
N HIS A 81 -0.01 13.51 7.02
CA HIS A 81 -0.11 14.80 6.32
C HIS A 81 -0.91 14.78 4.99
N GLY A 82 -1.93 13.92 4.88
CA GLY A 82 -2.74 13.78 3.67
C GLY A 82 -2.15 12.84 2.59
N ASP A 83 -1.00 12.22 2.85
CA ASP A 83 -0.36 11.26 1.95
C ASP A 83 0.16 9.96 2.60
N LEU A 84 0.37 8.92 1.78
CA LEU A 84 0.97 7.67 2.25
C LEU A 84 2.49 7.81 2.39
N HIS A 85 2.98 7.57 3.61
CA HIS A 85 4.40 7.55 3.96
C HIS A 85 4.90 6.12 4.13
N VAL A 86 6.15 5.87 3.72
CA VAL A 86 6.82 4.57 3.89
C VAL A 86 7.84 4.70 5.01
N GLU A 87 7.63 3.98 6.09
CA GLU A 87 8.54 3.96 7.25
C GLU A 87 9.22 2.60 7.35
N ALA A 88 10.53 2.59 7.67
CA ALA A 88 11.21 1.34 7.99
C ALA A 88 10.76 0.84 9.36
N GLN A 89 10.50 -0.46 9.46
CA GLN A 89 10.14 -1.11 10.73
C GLN A 89 11.39 -1.43 11.57
#